data_AF-A0A2D4JCY3-F1
#
_entry.id   AF-A0A2D4JCY3-F1
#
_cell.length_a   1.000
_cell.length_b   1.000
_cell.length_c   1.000
_cell.angle_alpha   90.00
_cell.angle_beta   90.00
_cell.angle_gamma   90.00
#
_symmetry.space_group_name_H-M   'P 1'
#
loop_
_entity.id
_entity.type
_entity.pdbx_description
1 polymer ?
#
loop_
_entity_poly.entity_id
_entity_poly.type
_entity_poly.pdbx_seq_one_letter_code
_entity_poly.pdbx_strand_id
1 'polypeptide(L)'
;TLLEFTSARYIRLRFQRIRTLNADLMMLAHRDPNEIDPIVTRRYYYSVKDISVGGMCICFGHAKACPLNPATNRSSCACEHNTCGESCDRCCPGFNQRLWQAGTFLIKHECEACNCHGKAEECYYNQTVADRKQSLNIHGEYLGGGVCINCTQNTAGFNCETCIDG
;
A
#
# COMPACT_ATOMS: atom_id res chain seq x y z
N THR A 1 3.70 8.80 -10.47
CA THR A 1 5.13 8.76 -10.04
C THR A 1 5.79 7.47 -10.53
N LEU A 2 7.10 7.25 -10.34
CA LEU A 2 7.74 5.97 -10.69
C LEU A 2 7.09 4.79 -9.95
N LEU A 3 6.82 4.94 -8.65
CA LEU A 3 6.16 3.92 -7.82
C LEU A 3 4.80 3.53 -8.39
N GLU A 4 3.98 4.51 -8.74
CA GLU A 4 2.65 4.30 -9.32
C GLU A 4 2.73 3.56 -10.66
N PHE A 5 3.71 3.91 -11.51
CA PHE A 5 3.92 3.25 -12.79
C PHE A 5 4.38 1.79 -12.65
N THR A 6 5.22 1.49 -11.65
CA THR A 6 5.72 0.13 -11.40
C THR A 6 4.76 -0.73 -10.57
N SER A 7 3.74 -0.12 -9.95
CA SER A 7 2.76 -0.84 -9.14
C SER A 7 1.78 -1.58 -10.02
N ALA A 8 1.61 -2.89 -9.77
CA ALA A 8 0.67 -3.70 -10.52
C ALA A 8 0.06 -4.80 -9.64
N ARG A 9 -1.24 -5.02 -9.80
CA ARG A 9 -1.95 -6.20 -9.25
C ARG A 9 -2.16 -7.29 -10.30
N TYR A 10 -2.29 -6.89 -11.56
CA TYR A 10 -2.54 -7.80 -12.67
C TYR A 10 -1.62 -7.44 -13.84
N ILE A 11 -1.04 -8.45 -14.47
CA ILE A 11 -0.27 -8.31 -15.70
C ILE A 11 -1.02 -9.03 -16.80
N ARG A 12 -1.23 -8.36 -17.92
CA ARG A 12 -1.92 -8.91 -19.09
C ARG A 12 -1.01 -8.83 -20.31
N LEU A 13 -0.69 -9.98 -20.88
CA LEU A 13 -0.04 -10.06 -22.17
C LEU A 13 -1.11 -10.02 -23.26
N ARG A 14 -1.06 -8.99 -24.12
CA ARG A 14 -1.97 -8.84 -25.27
C ARG A 14 -1.19 -9.01 -26.57
N PHE A 15 -1.33 -10.17 -27.19
CA PHE A 15 -0.76 -10.44 -28.50
C PHE A 15 -1.63 -9.80 -29.58
N GLN A 16 -1.10 -8.84 -30.35
CA GLN A 16 -1.89 -8.07 -31.32
C GLN A 16 -1.71 -8.55 -32.77
N ARG A 17 -0.49 -8.92 -33.16
CA ARG A 17 -0.18 -9.35 -34.53
C ARG A 17 0.99 -10.33 -34.54
N ILE A 18 0.91 -11.38 -35.37
CA ILE A 18 2.01 -12.33 -35.57
C ILE A 18 2.94 -11.73 -36.63
N ARG A 19 4.26 -11.81 -36.42
CA ARG A 19 5.23 -11.44 -37.45
C ARG A 19 5.24 -12.51 -38.53
N THR A 20 4.89 -12.11 -39.74
CA THR A 20 4.90 -12.97 -40.94
C THR A 20 6.20 -12.79 -41.70
N LEU A 21 6.70 -13.84 -42.34
CA LEU A 21 7.78 -13.69 -43.32
C LEU A 21 7.20 -13.01 -44.59
N ASN A 22 8.00 -12.20 -45.29
CA ASN A 22 7.53 -11.38 -46.41
C ASN A 22 6.84 -12.19 -47.53
N ALA A 23 7.24 -13.45 -47.76
CA ALA A 23 6.64 -14.32 -48.76
C ALA A 23 5.20 -14.77 -48.40
N ASP A 24 4.92 -14.96 -47.12
CA ASP A 24 3.62 -15.42 -46.63
C ASP A 24 2.67 -14.24 -46.32
N LEU A 25 3.19 -13.01 -46.39
CA LEU A 25 2.42 -11.78 -46.20
C LEU A 25 1.30 -11.65 -47.24
N MET A 26 1.54 -12.07 -48.49
CA MET A 26 0.51 -12.05 -49.54
C MET A 26 -0.61 -13.06 -49.24
N MET A 27 -0.25 -14.27 -48.80
CA MET A 27 -1.21 -15.33 -48.45
C MET A 27 -2.07 -15.01 -47.22
N LEU A 28 -1.51 -14.31 -46.23
CA LEU A 28 -2.25 -13.90 -45.02
C LEU A 28 -2.95 -12.54 -45.16
N ALA A 29 -2.65 -11.77 -46.21
CA ALA A 29 -3.36 -10.54 -46.55
C ALA A 29 -4.59 -10.79 -47.44
N HIS A 30 -4.74 -11.99 -48.02
CA HIS A 30 -5.95 -12.40 -48.73
C HIS A 30 -7.15 -12.42 -47.77
N ARG A 31 -8.27 -11.82 -48.20
CA ARG A 31 -9.48 -11.67 -47.40
C ARG A 31 -10.40 -12.89 -47.45
N ASP A 32 -10.22 -13.79 -48.42
CA ASP A 32 -11.03 -15.00 -48.57
C ASP A 32 -10.42 -16.14 -47.74
N PRO A 33 -11.10 -16.60 -46.66
CA PRO A 33 -10.62 -17.70 -45.84
C PRO A 33 -10.42 -19.03 -46.58
N ASN A 34 -11.05 -19.20 -47.75
CA ASN A 34 -10.96 -20.42 -48.56
C ASN A 34 -9.70 -20.46 -49.45
N GLU A 35 -9.02 -19.32 -49.66
CA GLU A 35 -7.77 -19.23 -50.43
C GLU A 35 -6.52 -19.32 -49.56
N ILE A 36 -6.68 -19.31 -48.23
CA ILE A 36 -5.56 -19.36 -47.29
C ILE A 36 -5.11 -20.80 -47.09
N ASP A 37 -3.90 -21.13 -47.54
CA ASP A 37 -3.31 -22.46 -47.34
C ASP A 37 -3.23 -22.80 -45.83
N PRO A 38 -3.87 -23.89 -45.37
CA PRO A 38 -3.80 -24.36 -43.99
C PRO A 38 -2.37 -24.64 -43.51
N ILE A 39 -1.44 -24.98 -44.42
CA ILE A 39 -0.03 -25.20 -44.11
C ILE A 39 0.64 -23.90 -43.67
N VAL A 40 0.25 -22.77 -44.25
CA VAL A 40 0.78 -21.44 -43.92
C VAL A 40 0.24 -21.03 -42.55
N THR A 41 -1.08 -21.06 -42.34
CA THR A 41 -1.70 -20.65 -41.05
C THR A 41 -1.28 -21.51 -39.86
N ARG A 42 -1.05 -22.81 -40.05
CA ARG A 42 -0.54 -23.71 -38.99
C ARG A 42 0.88 -23.39 -38.51
N ARG A 43 1.66 -22.62 -39.28
CA ARG A 43 3.01 -22.18 -38.88
C ARG A 43 2.98 -20.90 -38.04
N TYR A 44 1.86 -20.18 -38.01
CA TYR A 44 1.74 -18.89 -37.34
C TYR A 44 0.92 -19.03 -36.06
N TYR A 45 1.64 -19.23 -34.96
CA TYR A 45 1.06 -19.30 -33.61
C TYR A 45 1.97 -18.58 -32.62
N TYR A 46 1.40 -18.17 -31.48
CA TYR A 46 2.18 -17.72 -30.34
C TYR A 46 2.57 -18.93 -29.51
N SER A 47 3.86 -19.03 -29.16
CA SER A 47 4.36 -20.02 -28.21
C SER A 47 5.09 -19.29 -27.10
N VAL A 48 4.67 -19.53 -25.86
CA VAL A 48 5.27 -18.98 -24.66
C VAL A 48 5.79 -20.15 -23.84
N LYS A 49 7.12 -20.22 -23.70
CA LYS A 49 7.76 -21.28 -22.92
C LYS A 49 7.70 -21.00 -21.41
N ASP A 50 7.90 -19.75 -21.01
CA ASP A 50 7.94 -19.34 -19.61
C ASP A 50 7.56 -17.86 -19.46
N ILE A 51 6.94 -17.51 -18.33
CA ILE A 51 6.67 -16.13 -17.92
C ILE A 51 7.18 -15.97 -16.49
N SER A 52 8.26 -15.22 -16.33
CA SER A 52 8.79 -14.86 -15.02
C SER A 52 8.59 -13.38 -14.75
N VAL A 53 7.92 -13.06 -13.64
CA VAL A 53 7.65 -11.69 -13.19
C VAL A 53 8.34 -11.50 -11.85
N GLY A 54 9.41 -10.70 -11.85
CA GLY A 54 10.06 -10.24 -10.63
C GLY A 54 9.32 -9.04 -10.04
N GLY A 55 9.15 -9.03 -8.72
CA GLY A 55 8.52 -7.91 -8.01
C GLY A 55 8.74 -8.00 -6.50
N MET A 56 8.37 -6.93 -5.80
CA MET A 56 8.39 -6.85 -4.35
C MET A 56 7.06 -6.29 -3.86
N CYS A 57 6.63 -6.70 -2.67
CA CYS A 57 5.46 -6.11 -2.05
C CYS A 57 5.69 -4.65 -1.68
N ILE A 58 4.66 -3.83 -1.88
CA ILE A 58 4.66 -2.42 -1.50
C ILE A 58 4.20 -2.33 -0.04
N CYS A 59 5.16 -2.21 0.87
CA CYS A 59 4.93 -2.06 2.31
C CYS A 59 5.47 -0.71 2.86
N PHE A 60 5.78 0.24 1.97
CA PHE A 60 6.32 1.57 2.29
C PHE A 60 7.50 1.59 3.28
N GLY A 61 8.35 0.55 3.27
CA GLY A 61 9.49 0.46 4.18
C GLY A 61 9.16 0.03 5.62
N HIS A 62 7.91 -0.35 5.90
CA HIS A 62 7.47 -0.79 7.23
C HIS A 62 7.28 -2.30 7.36
N ALA A 63 7.69 -3.10 6.39
CA ALA A 63 7.69 -4.56 6.53
C ALA A 63 8.88 -5.18 5.82
N LYS A 64 9.38 -6.29 6.40
CA LYS A 64 10.44 -7.11 5.78
C LYS A 64 9.89 -8.25 4.93
N ALA A 65 8.62 -8.60 5.11
CA ALA A 65 7.97 -9.71 4.43
C ALA A 65 6.47 -9.43 4.20
N CYS A 66 5.91 -10.13 3.21
CA CYS A 66 4.49 -10.10 2.88
C CYS A 66 3.98 -11.54 2.64
N PRO A 67 3.82 -12.35 3.72
CA PRO A 67 3.45 -13.75 3.59
C PRO A 67 2.09 -13.90 2.90
N LEU A 68 1.94 -14.98 2.13
CA LEU A 68 0.65 -15.36 1.54
C LEU A 68 -0.25 -15.94 2.64
N ASN A 69 -1.45 -15.37 2.79
CA ASN A 69 -2.48 -15.93 3.64
C ASN A 69 -3.21 -17.07 2.90
N PRO A 70 -3.14 -18.33 3.39
CA PRO A 70 -3.72 -19.48 2.69
C PRO A 70 -5.25 -19.51 2.69
N ALA A 71 -5.91 -18.81 3.63
CA ALA A 71 -7.38 -18.76 3.67
C ALA A 71 -7.95 -17.78 2.64
N THR A 72 -7.25 -16.67 2.39
CA THR A 72 -7.72 -15.60 1.48
C THR A 72 -7.00 -15.60 0.14
N ASN A 73 -5.94 -16.40 -0.03
CA ASN A 73 -5.02 -16.37 -1.18
C ASN A 73 -4.52 -14.94 -1.50
N ARG A 74 -4.29 -14.13 -0.46
CA ARG A 74 -3.74 -12.78 -0.57
C ARG A 74 -2.45 -12.64 0.23
N SER A 75 -1.47 -11.98 -0.36
CA SER A 75 -0.28 -11.53 0.35
C SER A 75 -0.55 -10.18 1.00
N SER A 76 -0.26 -10.06 2.28
CA SER A 76 -0.35 -8.82 3.06
C SER A 76 0.97 -8.56 3.76
N CYS A 77 1.36 -7.29 3.88
CA CYS A 77 2.57 -6.92 4.58
C CYS A 77 2.49 -7.32 6.06
N ALA A 78 3.56 -7.92 6.58
CA ALA A 78 3.74 -8.13 8.01
C ALA A 78 4.27 -6.82 8.62
N CYS A 79 3.35 -5.89 8.90
CA CYS A 79 3.70 -4.52 9.29
C CYS A 79 4.46 -4.45 10.62
N GLU A 80 5.49 -3.63 10.63
CA GLU A 80 6.31 -3.20 11.77
C GLU A 80 6.07 -1.69 12.02
N HIS A 81 6.85 -1.08 12.92
CA HIS A 81 6.87 0.37 13.13
C HIS A 81 5.51 0.98 13.50
N ASN A 82 4.65 0.20 14.17
CA ASN A 82 3.29 0.56 14.58
C ASN A 82 2.39 1.02 13.41
N THR A 83 2.65 0.46 12.22
CA THR A 83 1.82 0.68 11.03
C THR A 83 0.86 -0.48 10.82
N CYS A 84 -0.27 -0.18 10.19
CA CYS A 84 -1.38 -1.09 9.97
C CYS A 84 -1.90 -0.95 8.53
N GLY A 85 -2.70 -1.93 8.09
CA GLY A 85 -3.24 -2.01 6.73
C GLY A 85 -2.58 -3.10 5.89
N GLU A 86 -3.15 -3.43 4.72
CA GLU A 86 -2.59 -4.48 3.84
C GLU A 86 -1.16 -4.13 3.36
N SER A 87 -0.87 -2.84 3.23
CA SER A 87 0.40 -2.28 2.75
C SER A 87 1.13 -1.43 3.79
N CYS A 88 0.71 -1.43 5.06
CA CYS A 88 1.28 -0.56 6.10
C CYS A 88 1.12 0.95 5.78
N ASP A 89 -0.03 1.30 5.21
CA ASP A 89 -0.36 2.61 4.63
C ASP A 89 -0.95 3.60 5.63
N ARG A 90 -1.04 3.21 6.90
CA ARG A 90 -1.53 4.05 8.00
C ARG A 90 -0.88 3.65 9.32
N CYS A 91 -0.92 4.54 10.30
CA CYS A 91 -0.63 4.19 11.68
C CYS A 91 -1.73 3.30 12.27
N CYS A 92 -1.36 2.44 13.21
CA CYS A 92 -2.32 1.66 13.96
C CYS A 92 -3.16 2.55 14.90
N PRO A 93 -4.37 2.11 15.32
CA PRO A 93 -5.15 2.81 16.33
C PRO A 93 -4.30 3.08 17.59
N GLY A 94 -4.37 4.32 18.09
CA GLY A 94 -3.57 4.77 19.24
C GLY A 94 -2.17 5.29 18.89
N PHE A 95 -1.68 5.15 17.66
CA PHE A 95 -0.33 5.57 17.23
C PHE A 95 -0.33 6.80 16.31
N ASN A 96 -1.16 7.80 16.62
CA ASN A 96 -1.35 8.99 15.78
C ASN A 96 -0.75 10.27 16.38
N GLN A 97 0.32 10.16 17.19
CA GLN A 97 0.99 11.36 17.73
C GLN A 97 1.69 12.17 16.63
N ARG A 98 2.16 11.50 15.58
CA ARG A 98 2.75 12.10 14.38
C ARG A 98 1.99 11.63 13.14
N LEU A 99 2.10 12.42 12.07
CA LEU A 99 1.58 12.04 10.76
C LEU A 99 2.34 10.80 10.25
N TRP A 100 1.63 9.86 9.65
CA TRP A 100 2.22 8.71 8.98
C TRP A 100 3.15 9.16 7.84
N GLN A 101 4.30 8.50 7.72
CA GLN A 101 5.27 8.74 6.65
C GLN A 101 5.92 7.41 6.25
N ALA A 102 6.17 7.23 4.95
CA ALA A 102 6.86 6.04 4.45
C ALA A 102 8.28 5.95 5.02
N GLY A 103 8.68 4.74 5.40
CA GLY A 103 10.05 4.41 5.78
C GLY A 103 11.02 4.54 4.60
N THR A 104 12.22 5.01 4.92
CA THR A 104 13.39 5.02 4.02
C THR A 104 14.46 4.09 4.56
N PHE A 105 15.53 3.88 3.79
CA PHE A 105 16.69 3.11 4.26
C PHE A 105 17.40 3.72 5.47
N LEU A 106 17.26 5.03 5.68
CA LEU A 106 17.92 5.77 6.75
C LEU A 106 16.99 6.02 7.95
N ILE A 107 15.71 6.26 7.67
CA ILE A 107 14.73 6.69 8.67
C ILE A 107 13.49 5.82 8.55
N LYS A 108 13.14 5.13 9.64
CA LYS A 108 12.02 4.18 9.70
C LYS A 108 10.64 4.83 9.69
N HIS A 109 10.55 6.09 10.14
CA HIS A 109 9.29 6.84 10.29
C HIS A 109 8.22 6.03 11.05
N GLU A 110 8.59 5.52 12.23
CA GLU A 110 7.66 4.76 13.06
C GLU A 110 6.53 5.64 13.63
N CYS A 111 5.33 5.06 13.69
CA CYS A 111 4.18 5.72 14.27
C CYS A 111 4.32 5.76 15.80
N GLU A 112 4.13 6.95 16.36
CA GLU A 112 4.29 7.23 17.78
C GLU A 112 2.93 7.17 18.50
N ALA A 113 2.90 6.50 19.65
CA ALA A 113 1.72 6.38 20.50
C ALA A 113 1.24 7.75 21.00
N CYS A 114 -0.06 7.97 21.02
CA CYS A 114 -0.66 9.13 21.67
C CYS A 114 -0.61 8.98 23.19
N ASN A 115 -0.46 10.11 23.89
CA ASN A 115 -0.56 10.13 25.35
C ASN A 115 -1.99 10.47 25.77
N CYS A 116 -2.81 9.48 26.10
CA CYS A 116 -4.16 9.71 26.59
C CYS A 116 -4.31 9.50 28.12
N HIS A 117 -3.18 9.49 28.85
CA HIS A 117 -3.12 9.19 30.28
C HIS A 117 -3.86 7.90 30.70
N GLY A 118 -3.94 6.90 29.81
CA GLY A 118 -4.68 5.65 30.05
C GLY A 118 -6.21 5.81 30.07
N LYS A 119 -6.74 6.91 29.56
CA LYS A 119 -8.18 7.24 29.56
C LYS A 119 -8.82 7.15 28.17
N ALA A 120 -8.04 6.86 27.13
CA ALA A 120 -8.52 6.51 25.80
C ALA A 120 -7.53 5.54 25.14
N GLU A 121 -8.05 4.65 24.31
CA GLU A 121 -7.24 3.68 23.54
C GLU A 121 -6.95 4.18 22.12
N GLU A 122 -7.81 5.05 21.59
CA GLU A 122 -7.72 5.58 20.24
C GLU A 122 -7.48 7.09 20.22
N CYS A 123 -6.80 7.52 19.17
CA CYS A 123 -6.52 8.92 18.89
C CYS A 123 -6.40 9.14 17.38
N TYR A 124 -6.54 10.38 16.93
CA TYR A 124 -6.26 10.78 15.56
C TYR A 124 -5.23 11.92 15.52
N TYR A 125 -4.56 12.09 14.39
CA TYR A 125 -3.60 13.17 14.20
C TYR A 125 -4.31 14.45 13.72
N ASN A 126 -3.96 15.58 14.33
CA ASN A 126 -4.43 16.91 13.94
C ASN A 126 -3.25 17.88 13.78
N GLN A 127 -3.05 18.37 12.55
CA GLN A 127 -1.96 19.30 12.22
C GLN A 127 -2.03 20.60 13.04
N THR A 128 -3.22 21.17 13.23
CA THR A 128 -3.37 22.43 13.97
C THR A 128 -2.99 22.27 15.45
N VAL A 129 -3.26 21.11 16.04
CA VAL A 129 -2.86 20.78 17.41
C VAL A 129 -1.33 20.64 17.50
N ALA A 130 -0.71 20.05 16.47
CA ALA A 130 0.75 19.96 16.36
C ALA A 130 1.42 21.32 16.21
N ASP A 131 0.92 22.16 15.31
CA ASP A 131 1.48 23.50 15.05
C ASP A 131 1.38 24.39 16.30
N ARG A 132 0.31 24.25 17.08
CA ARG A 132 0.09 24.97 18.33
C ARG A 132 0.78 24.34 19.54
N LYS A 133 1.45 23.18 19.39
CA LYS A 133 2.10 22.44 20.46
C LYS A 133 1.16 22.16 21.64
N GLN A 134 -0.02 21.64 21.34
CA GLN A 134 -1.08 21.40 22.33
C GLN A 134 -1.27 19.91 22.70
N SER A 135 -0.56 19.00 22.03
CA SER A 135 -0.60 17.58 22.32
C SER A 135 0.71 17.13 22.96
N LEU A 136 0.59 16.48 24.11
CA LEU A 136 1.69 15.86 24.85
C LEU A 136 2.02 14.50 24.23
N ASN A 137 3.30 14.20 24.02
CA ASN A 137 3.76 12.88 23.61
C ASN A 137 4.02 11.94 24.80
N ILE A 138 4.48 10.73 24.53
CA ILE A 138 4.81 9.73 25.58
C ILE A 138 6.06 10.09 26.40
N HIS A 139 6.87 11.04 25.93
CA HIS A 139 8.07 11.53 26.60
C HIS A 139 7.80 12.76 27.48
N GLY A 140 6.55 13.25 27.53
CA GLY A 140 6.18 14.43 28.31
C GLY A 140 6.50 15.76 27.62
N GLU A 141 6.69 15.75 26.30
CA GLU A 141 6.98 16.94 25.49
C GLU A 141 5.75 17.32 24.65
N TYR A 142 5.49 18.61 24.48
CA TYR A 142 4.43 19.12 23.61
C TYR A 142 4.86 19.09 22.13
N LEU A 143 5.00 17.87 21.62
CA LEU A 143 5.48 17.60 20.28
C LEU A 143 4.57 16.56 19.60
N GLY A 144 4.00 16.95 18.46
CA GLY A 144 3.01 16.14 17.75
C GLY A 144 1.60 16.67 17.92
N GLY A 145 0.64 15.97 17.32
CA GLY A 145 -0.75 16.42 17.17
C GLY A 145 -1.76 15.34 17.48
N GLY A 146 -1.43 14.39 18.35
CA GLY A 146 -2.36 13.34 18.75
C GLY A 146 -3.53 13.91 19.55
N VAL A 147 -4.75 13.58 19.16
CA VAL A 147 -5.99 13.96 19.85
C VAL A 147 -6.74 12.70 20.23
N CYS A 148 -6.90 12.48 21.53
CA CYS A 148 -7.59 11.32 22.08
C CYS A 148 -9.09 11.34 21.74
N ILE A 149 -9.65 10.16 21.50
CA ILE A 149 -11.06 9.97 21.17
C ILE A 149 -11.74 9.29 22.35
N ASN A 150 -12.94 9.75 22.73
CA ASN A 150 -13.75 9.16 23.81
C ASN A 150 -12.99 9.05 25.14
N CYS A 151 -12.48 10.17 25.63
CA CYS A 151 -11.89 10.25 26.98
C CYS A 151 -12.86 9.69 28.03
N THR A 152 -12.38 8.71 28.79
CA THR A 152 -13.12 8.05 29.87
C THR A 152 -12.89 8.77 31.20
N GLN A 153 -13.47 8.27 32.29
CA GLN A 153 -13.24 8.80 33.65
C GLN A 153 -13.61 10.28 33.83
N ASN A 154 -14.64 10.75 33.10
CA ASN A 154 -15.10 12.14 33.13
C ASN A 154 -13.98 13.15 32.79
N THR A 155 -13.13 12.80 31.82
CA THR A 155 -12.03 13.66 31.38
C THR A 155 -12.25 14.24 29.99
N ALA A 156 -11.57 15.34 29.72
CA ALA A 156 -11.57 16.10 28.46
C ALA A 156 -10.15 16.62 28.16
N GLY A 157 -10.02 17.36 27.06
CA GLY A 157 -8.73 17.86 26.57
C GLY A 157 -8.15 16.99 25.45
N PHE A 158 -7.00 17.39 24.90
CA PHE A 158 -6.38 16.68 23.77
C PHE A 158 -5.77 15.34 24.19
N ASN A 159 -5.31 15.25 25.44
CA ASN A 159 -4.64 14.11 26.05
C ASN A 159 -5.49 13.49 27.18
N CYS A 160 -6.77 13.87 27.32
CA CYS A 160 -7.62 13.50 28.46
C CYS A 160 -7.06 13.99 29.82
N GLU A 161 -6.49 15.20 29.81
CA GLU A 161 -5.75 15.82 30.89
C GLU A 161 -6.61 16.69 31.83
N THR A 162 -7.76 17.17 31.36
CA THR A 162 -8.70 17.98 32.16
C THR A 162 -9.93 17.18 32.57
N CYS A 163 -10.71 17.68 33.54
CA CYS A 163 -12.04 17.16 33.82
C CYS A 163 -13.07 17.78 32.86
N ILE A 164 -14.17 17.07 32.61
CA ILE A 164 -15.35 17.67 31.97
C ILE A 164 -15.99 18.71 32.91
N ASP A 165 -16.66 19.71 32.34
CA ASP A 165 -17.48 20.65 33.10
C ASP A 165 -18.71 19.91 33.66
N GLY A 166 -19.07 20.22 34.91
CA GLY A 166 -20.16 19.59 35.66
C GLY A 166 -21.30 20.54 36.00
#